data_AF-W5SJL0-F1
#
_entry.id   AF-W5SJL0-F1
#
_cell.length_a   1.000
_cell.length_b   1.000
_cell.length_c   1.000
_cell.angle_alpha   90.00
_cell.angle_beta   90.00
_cell.angle_gamma   90.00
#
_symmetry.space_group_name_H-M   'P 1'
#
loop_
_entity.id
_entity.type
_entity.pdbx_description
1 polymer ?
#
loop_
_entity_poly.entity_id
_entity_poly.type
_entity_poly.pdbx_seq_one_letter_code
_entity_poly.pdbx_strand_id
1 'polypeptide(L)'
;KHLEYIYSIILQSLNKKDNSYFYESILKHPKYKSIKLVSRPTSLNSLENLIFINSFENLRIHNTANLLFYKNSNNELQSTIANLIESFFLDQNSNKDIHTLKSYINLNLKQMGISYKKTHKIQKQIFSNIFVS
;
A
#
# COMPACT_ATOMS: atom_id res chain seq x y z
N LYS A 1 11.44 -2.20 -13.24
CA LYS A 1 12.44 -3.29 -13.24
C LYS A 1 11.87 -4.68 -12.93
N HIS A 2 11.32 -4.96 -11.73
CA HIS A 2 10.83 -6.33 -11.42
C HIS A 2 9.51 -6.70 -12.12
N LEU A 3 8.57 -5.77 -12.21
CA LEU A 3 7.30 -5.99 -12.90
C LEU A 3 7.49 -6.17 -14.42
N GLU A 4 8.41 -5.41 -15.02
CA GLU A 4 8.77 -5.57 -16.44
C GLU A 4 9.40 -6.93 -16.71
N TYR A 5 10.26 -7.42 -15.83
CA TYR A 5 10.85 -8.75 -15.94
C TYR A 5 9.78 -9.85 -15.85
N ILE A 6 8.88 -9.76 -14.85
CA ILE A 6 7.76 -10.70 -14.70
C ILE A 6 6.83 -10.67 -15.93
N TYR A 7 6.50 -9.48 -16.43
CA TYR A 7 5.67 -9.30 -17.62
C TYR A 7 6.32 -9.90 -18.88
N SER A 8 7.63 -9.67 -19.08
CA SER A 8 8.36 -10.24 -20.21
C SER A 8 8.39 -11.77 -20.19
N ILE A 9 8.47 -12.38 -19.00
CA ILE A 9 8.42 -13.84 -18.81
C ILE A 9 7.02 -14.38 -19.13
N ILE A 10 5.96 -13.71 -18.67
CA ILE A 10 4.57 -14.11 -18.96
C ILE A 10 4.34 -14.08 -20.48
N LEU A 11 4.76 -13.00 -21.16
CA LEU A 11 4.63 -12.86 -22.60
C LEU A 11 5.39 -13.96 -23.36
N GLN A 12 6.58 -14.34 -22.91
CA GLN A 12 7.35 -15.43 -23.52
C GLN A 12 6.72 -16.81 -23.30
N SER A 13 6.09 -17.04 -22.14
CA SER A 13 5.41 -18.32 -21.84
C SER A 13 4.15 -18.52 -22.67
N LEU A 14 3.42 -17.45 -23.02
CA LEU A 14 2.23 -17.53 -23.87
C LEU A 14 2.54 -18.00 -25.31
N ASN A 15 3.79 -17.86 -25.76
CA ASN A 15 4.21 -18.17 -27.13
C ASN A 15 4.78 -19.59 -27.30
N LYS A 16 4.90 -20.42 -26.25
CA LYS A 16 5.44 -21.79 -26.33
C LYS A 16 4.38 -22.82 -25.94
N LYS A 17 4.24 -23.86 -26.77
CA LYS A 17 3.22 -24.93 -26.62
C LYS A 17 3.47 -25.88 -25.44
N ASP A 18 4.68 -25.93 -24.89
CA ASP A 18 5.02 -26.75 -23.71
C ASP A 18 5.84 -25.93 -22.71
N ASN A 19 5.22 -25.55 -21.60
CA ASN A 19 5.81 -24.67 -20.58
C ASN A 19 6.26 -25.39 -19.30
N SER A 20 6.15 -26.72 -19.22
CA SER A 20 6.42 -27.49 -17.99
C SER A 20 7.85 -27.27 -17.44
N TYR A 21 8.85 -27.22 -18.32
CA TYR A 21 10.26 -27.07 -17.93
C TYR A 21 10.63 -25.65 -17.46
N PHE A 22 9.89 -24.62 -17.90
CA PHE A 22 10.21 -23.22 -17.59
C PHE A 22 9.73 -22.82 -16.19
N TYR A 23 8.63 -23.41 -15.72
CA TYR A 23 8.09 -23.15 -14.38
C TYR A 23 8.94 -23.75 -13.25
N GLU A 24 9.58 -24.89 -13.50
CA GLU A 24 10.44 -25.54 -12.51
C GLU A 24 11.67 -24.69 -12.12
N SER A 25 12.24 -23.94 -13.05
CA SER A 25 13.46 -23.16 -12.81
C SER A 25 13.24 -21.97 -11.88
N ILE A 26 12.05 -21.33 -11.95
CA ILE A 26 11.66 -20.21 -11.08
C ILE A 26 11.36 -20.71 -9.65
N LEU A 27 10.67 -21.84 -9.52
CA LEU A 27 10.33 -22.44 -8.22
C LEU A 27 11.57 -22.91 -7.43
N LYS A 28 12.65 -23.27 -8.13
CA LYS A 28 13.92 -23.69 -7.52
C LYS A 28 14.75 -22.51 -6.98
N HIS A 29 14.44 -21.27 -7.36
CA HIS A 29 15.19 -20.11 -6.89
C HIS A 29 14.80 -19.77 -5.44
N PRO A 30 15.74 -19.71 -4.48
CA PRO A 30 15.43 -19.57 -3.05
C PRO A 30 14.66 -18.29 -2.70
N LYS A 31 14.82 -17.24 -3.53
CA LYS A 31 14.13 -15.95 -3.40
C LYS A 31 12.61 -16.02 -3.70
N TYR A 32 12.16 -17.03 -4.43
CA TYR A 32 10.77 -17.16 -4.88
C TYR A 32 10.05 -18.37 -4.27
N LYS A 33 10.64 -19.02 -3.25
CA LYS A 33 10.01 -20.12 -2.50
C LYS A 33 8.61 -19.79 -1.95
N SER A 34 8.33 -18.51 -1.70
CA SER A 34 7.04 -18.02 -1.20
C SER A 34 5.98 -17.80 -2.30
N ILE A 35 6.34 -17.98 -3.58
CA ILE A 35 5.45 -17.73 -4.72
C ILE A 35 5.04 -19.09 -5.31
N LYS A 36 3.76 -19.46 -5.15
CA LYS A 36 3.19 -20.68 -5.74
C LYS A 36 2.52 -20.33 -7.06
N LEU A 37 3.14 -20.71 -8.17
CA LEU A 37 2.55 -20.57 -9.50
C LEU A 37 1.48 -21.66 -9.69
N VAL A 38 0.31 -21.26 -10.20
CA VAL A 38 -0.79 -22.19 -10.52
C VAL A 38 -0.65 -22.70 -11.95
N SER A 39 -0.93 -23.98 -12.18
CA SER A 39 -0.76 -24.66 -13.48
C SER A 39 -1.73 -24.18 -14.56
N ARG A 40 -2.83 -23.54 -14.16
CA ARG A 40 -3.75 -22.85 -15.06
C ARG A 40 -3.51 -21.34 -14.91
N PRO A 41 -3.05 -20.64 -15.97
CA PRO A 41 -3.06 -19.19 -15.94
C PRO A 41 -4.52 -18.73 -15.78
N THR A 42 -4.80 -17.90 -14.78
CA THR A 42 -6.07 -17.16 -14.76
C THR A 42 -6.13 -16.39 -16.07
N SER A 43 -7.21 -16.55 -16.85
CA SER A 43 -7.37 -15.82 -18.10
C SER A 43 -7.30 -14.32 -17.79
N LEU A 44 -6.16 -13.71 -18.12
CA LEU A 44 -5.95 -12.28 -18.02
C LEU A 44 -6.78 -11.65 -19.13
N ASN A 45 -7.99 -11.20 -18.82
CA ASN A 45 -8.44 -9.99 -19.49
C ASN A 45 -7.58 -8.86 -18.90
N SER A 46 -6.36 -8.72 -19.44
CA SER A 46 -5.31 -7.86 -18.90
C SER A 46 -5.79 -6.43 -18.73
N LEU A 47 -6.70 -5.99 -19.59
CA LEU A 47 -7.38 -4.71 -19.50
C LEU A 47 -8.28 -4.62 -18.26
N GLU A 48 -9.16 -5.58 -18.00
CA GLU A 48 -10.03 -5.57 -16.81
C GLU A 48 -9.24 -5.64 -15.52
N ASN A 49 -8.17 -6.44 -15.49
CA ASN A 49 -7.29 -6.52 -14.33
C ASN A 49 -6.48 -5.23 -14.12
N LEU A 50 -6.03 -4.57 -15.19
CA LEU A 50 -5.37 -3.27 -15.10
C LEU A 50 -6.36 -2.17 -14.72
N ILE A 51 -7.58 -2.19 -15.25
CA ILE A 51 -8.67 -1.28 -14.82
C ILE A 51 -8.96 -1.49 -13.35
N PHE A 52 -9.05 -2.74 -12.89
CA PHE A 52 -9.25 -3.08 -11.48
C PHE A 52 -8.08 -2.61 -10.61
N ILE A 53 -6.83 -2.85 -11.01
CA ILE A 53 -5.64 -2.37 -10.29
C ILE A 53 -5.58 -0.83 -10.28
N ASN A 54 -5.89 -0.19 -11.39
CA ASN A 54 -5.92 1.27 -11.52
C ASN A 54 -7.17 1.89 -10.87
N SER A 55 -8.19 1.08 -10.54
CA SER A 55 -9.38 1.52 -9.81
C SER A 55 -9.11 1.70 -8.32
N PHE A 56 -7.99 1.17 -7.79
CA PHE A 56 -7.53 1.52 -6.46
C PHE A 56 -7.11 2.98 -6.45
N GLU A 57 -7.94 3.84 -5.87
CA GLU A 57 -7.57 5.23 -5.66
C GLU A 57 -6.36 5.32 -4.73
N ASN A 58 -5.44 6.23 -5.07
CA ASN A 58 -4.41 6.65 -4.13
C ASN A 58 -5.09 7.12 -2.85
N LEU A 59 -4.45 6.83 -1.71
CA LEU A 59 -4.96 7.32 -0.44
C LEU A 59 -5.08 8.85 -0.54
N ARG A 60 -6.26 9.39 -0.24
CA ARG A 60 -6.55 10.83 -0.29
C ARG A 60 -7.40 11.23 0.90
N ILE A 61 -7.20 12.45 1.38
CA ILE A 61 -8.05 13.01 2.44
C ILE A 61 -9.41 13.35 1.81
N HIS A 62 -10.47 12.64 2.22
CA HIS A 62 -11.83 12.90 1.74
C HIS A 62 -12.52 13.98 2.57
N ASN A 63 -12.24 14.03 3.88
CA ASN A 63 -12.85 14.98 4.79
C ASN A 63 -11.81 15.91 5.44
N THR A 64 -11.56 17.05 4.79
CA THR A 64 -10.62 18.07 5.27
C THR A 64 -11.12 18.79 6.52
N ALA A 65 -12.43 18.93 6.70
CA ALA A 65 -13.03 19.51 7.90
C ALA A 65 -12.76 18.65 9.13
N ASN A 66 -12.88 17.31 9.01
CA ASN A 66 -12.54 16.39 10.08
C ASN A 66 -11.04 16.40 10.39
N LEU A 67 -10.18 16.52 9.37
CA LEU A 67 -8.74 16.71 9.60
C LEU A 67 -8.48 17.97 10.44
N LEU A 68 -9.08 19.11 10.06
CA LEU A 68 -8.95 20.37 10.79
C LEU A 68 -9.49 20.27 12.23
N PHE A 69 -10.61 19.59 12.43
CA PHE A 69 -11.16 19.30 13.75
C PHE A 69 -10.14 18.57 14.64
N TYR A 70 -9.48 17.53 14.13
CA TYR A 70 -8.46 16.80 14.90
C TYR A 70 -7.20 17.62 15.14
N LYS A 71 -6.76 18.44 14.18
CA LYS A 71 -5.63 19.36 14.37
C LYS A 71 -5.89 20.33 15.54
N ASN A 72 -7.12 20.80 15.68
CA ASN A 72 -7.53 21.75 16.71
C ASN A 72 -8.05 21.06 18.01
N SER A 73 -7.87 19.74 18.15
CA SER A 73 -8.30 19.01 19.34
C SER A 73 -7.46 19.38 20.56
N ASN A 74 -8.12 19.51 21.73
CA ASN A 74 -7.45 19.67 23.02
C ASN A 74 -6.62 18.43 23.43
N ASN A 75 -6.84 17.29 22.77
CA ASN A 75 -6.01 16.12 22.97
C ASN A 75 -4.74 16.26 22.13
N GLU A 76 -3.62 16.55 22.79
CA GLU A 76 -2.31 16.75 22.17
C GLU A 76 -1.97 15.62 21.18
N LEU A 77 -2.20 14.36 21.57
CA LEU A 77 -1.88 13.21 20.72
C LEU A 77 -2.76 13.15 19.45
N GLN A 78 -4.03 13.54 19.54
CA GLN A 78 -4.89 13.64 18.35
C GLN A 78 -4.40 14.75 17.41
N SER A 79 -4.07 15.91 17.97
CA SER A 79 -3.53 17.05 17.21
C SER A 79 -2.21 16.68 16.54
N THR A 80 -1.27 16.07 17.26
CA THR A 80 0.02 15.59 16.71
C THR A 80 -0.19 14.61 15.56
N ILE A 81 -1.05 13.61 15.72
CA ILE A 81 -1.33 12.63 14.66
C ILE A 81 -1.95 13.30 13.44
N ALA A 82 -2.88 14.24 13.62
CA ALA A 82 -3.49 14.98 12.53
C ALA A 82 -2.48 15.86 11.76
N ASN A 83 -1.58 16.54 12.47
CA ASN A 83 -0.50 17.32 11.85
C ASN A 83 0.47 16.44 11.06
N LEU A 84 0.78 15.23 11.56
CA LEU A 84 1.60 14.26 10.84
C LEU A 84 0.90 13.74 9.57
N ILE A 85 -0.42 13.51 9.63
CA ILE A 85 -1.20 13.14 8.44
C ILE A 85 -1.12 14.25 7.39
N GLU A 86 -1.38 15.50 7.78
CA GLU A 86 -1.29 16.64 6.85
C GLU A 86 0.11 16.75 6.23
N SER A 87 1.15 16.66 7.06
CA SER A 87 2.55 16.72 6.60
C SER A 87 2.88 15.61 5.59
N PHE A 88 2.39 14.39 5.82
CA PHE A 88 2.56 13.25 4.90
C PHE A 88 1.91 13.52 3.53
N PHE A 89 0.76 14.20 3.49
CA PHE A 89 0.09 14.53 2.23
C PHE A 89 0.70 15.73 1.51
N LEU A 90 1.34 16.65 2.23
CA LEU A 90 2.06 17.78 1.66
C LEU A 90 3.39 17.35 1.02
N ASP A 91 4.04 16.30 1.54
CA ASP A 91 5.27 15.77 0.94
C ASP A 91 5.00 15.30 -0.50
N GLN A 92 5.87 15.70 -1.45
CA GLN A 92 5.74 15.34 -2.86
C GLN A 92 6.29 13.94 -3.18
N ASN A 93 6.84 13.24 -2.19
CA ASN A 93 7.29 11.86 -2.34
C ASN A 93 6.15 10.92 -2.78
N SER A 94 6.46 10.07 -3.75
CA SER A 94 5.50 9.21 -4.43
C SER A 94 5.26 7.88 -3.70
N ASN A 95 4.04 7.35 -3.88
CA ASN A 95 3.37 6.23 -3.20
C ASN A 95 2.81 6.53 -1.80
N LYS A 96 1.71 7.31 -1.81
CA LYS A 96 0.87 7.56 -0.65
C LYS A 96 -0.18 6.46 -0.52
N ASP A 97 0.10 5.52 0.38
CA ASP A 97 -0.81 4.45 0.75
C ASP A 97 -0.96 4.38 2.28
N ILE A 98 -1.88 3.53 2.75
CA ILE A 98 -2.16 3.42 4.19
C ILE A 98 -1.00 2.83 5.00
N HIS A 99 -0.16 2.01 4.38
CA HIS A 99 1.01 1.39 5.01
C HIS A 99 2.14 2.40 5.15
N THR A 100 2.41 3.20 4.11
CA THR A 100 3.41 4.27 4.14
C THR A 100 3.01 5.37 5.12
N LEU A 101 1.73 5.75 5.16
CA LEU A 101 1.19 6.69 6.16
C LEU A 101 1.37 6.17 7.60
N LYS A 102 0.98 4.91 7.87
CA LYS A 102 1.14 4.31 9.21
C LYS A 102 2.60 4.27 9.64
N SER A 103 3.49 3.87 8.73
CA SER A 103 4.93 3.80 8.99
C SER A 103 5.50 5.18 9.30
N TYR A 104 5.12 6.18 8.50
CA TYR A 104 5.51 7.58 8.71
C TYR A 104 5.08 8.09 10.08
N ILE A 105 3.80 7.94 10.44
CA ILE A 105 3.28 8.39 11.73
C ILE A 105 4.01 7.69 12.88
N ASN A 106 4.17 6.37 12.81
CA ASN A 106 4.80 5.60 13.88
C ASN A 106 6.28 5.94 14.07
N LEU A 107 7.01 6.19 12.98
CA LEU A 107 8.40 6.64 13.04
C LEU A 107 8.51 8.00 13.75
N ASN A 108 7.69 8.97 13.35
CA ASN A 108 7.69 10.31 13.95
C ASN A 108 7.28 10.27 15.43
N LEU A 109 6.21 9.54 15.78
CA LEU A 109 5.79 9.38 17.17
C LEU A 109 6.87 8.72 18.03
N LYS A 110 7.57 7.71 17.49
CA LYS A 110 8.68 7.06 18.19
C LYS A 110 9.83 8.03 18.45
N GLN A 111 10.16 8.90 17.48
CA GLN A 111 11.17 9.95 17.65
C GLN A 111 10.78 10.95 18.74
N MET A 112 9.48 11.21 18.92
CA MET A 112 8.93 12.04 20.00
C MET A 112 8.81 11.32 21.36
N GLY A 113 9.27 10.07 21.47
CA GLY A 113 9.15 9.27 22.70
C GLY A 113 7.75 8.71 22.97
N ILE A 114 6.83 8.79 22.00
CA ILE A 114 5.44 8.34 22.14
C ILE A 114 5.34 6.87 21.70
N SER A 115 4.89 6.00 22.61
CA SER A 115 4.73 4.57 22.34
C SER A 115 3.52 4.27 21.44
N TYR A 116 3.75 3.53 20.36
CA TYR A 116 2.73 3.07 19.40
C TYR A 116 1.49 2.43 20.04
N LYS A 117 1.66 1.66 21.13
CA LYS A 117 0.53 0.97 21.79
C LYS A 117 -0.54 1.95 22.26
N LYS A 118 -0.14 3.17 22.63
CA LYS A 118 -1.05 4.23 23.10
C LYS A 118 -1.75 4.96 21.93
N THR A 119 -1.19 4.88 20.72
CA THR A 119 -1.63 5.70 19.58
C THR A 119 -2.49 4.92 18.58
N HIS A 120 -2.43 3.59 18.57
CA HIS A 120 -3.15 2.73 17.62
C HIS A 120 -4.66 3.03 17.55
N LYS A 121 -5.34 3.08 18.72
CA LYS A 121 -6.78 3.32 18.79
C LYS A 121 -7.14 4.70 18.22
N ILE A 122 -6.34 5.71 18.54
CA ILE A 122 -6.53 7.09 18.07
C ILE A 122 -6.30 7.19 16.57
N GLN A 123 -5.21 6.60 16.05
CA GLN A 123 -4.95 6.55 14.60
C GLN A 123 -6.13 5.91 13.86
N LYS A 124 -6.65 4.77 14.35
CA LYS A 124 -7.79 4.08 13.72
C LYS A 124 -9.04 4.96 13.66
N GLN A 125 -9.36 5.67 14.74
CA GLN A 125 -10.49 6.59 14.81
C GLN A 125 -10.32 7.79 13.87
N ILE A 126 -9.12 8.37 13.82
CA ILE A 126 -8.84 9.50 12.93
C ILE A 126 -8.94 9.05 11.47
N PHE A 127 -8.36 7.89 11.12
CA PHE A 127 -8.42 7.35 9.77
C PHE A 127 -9.84 7.07 9.30
N SER A 128 -10.70 6.50 10.15
CA SER A 128 -12.10 6.24 9.80
C SER A 128 -12.90 7.52 9.55
N ASN A 129 -12.45 8.67 10.06
CA ASN A 129 -13.17 9.92 9.95
C ASN A 129 -12.62 10.82 8.83
N ILE A 130 -11.37 10.62 8.43
CA ILE A 130 -10.69 11.44 7.41
C ILE A 130 -10.71 10.76 6.02
N PHE A 131 -10.61 9.43 5.98
CA PHE A 131 -10.49 8.67 4.74
C PHE A 131 -11.77 7.98 4.29
N VAL A 132 -12.84 8.04 5.08
CA VAL A 132 -14.15 7.54 4.64
C VAL A 132 -14.83 8.63 3.83
N SER A 133 -15.23 8.26 2.61
CA SER A 133 -16.07 9.03 1.69
C SER A 133 -17.54 8.96 2.08
#